data_AF-A0AAE4KT04-F1
#
_entry.id   AF-A0AAE4KT04-F1
#
_cell.length_a   1.000
_cell.length_b   1.000
_cell.length_c   1.000
_cell.angle_alpha   90.00
_cell.angle_beta   90.00
_cell.angle_gamma   90.00
#
_symmetry.space_group_name_H-M   'P 1'
#
loop_
_entity.id
_entity.type
_entity.pdbx_description
1 polymer ?
#
loop_
_entity_poly.entity_id
_entity_poly.type
_entity_poly.pdbx_seq_one_letter_code
_entity_poly.pdbx_strand_id
1 'polypeptide(L)'
;MSRTKPLKIRDVDEEIHQRLVQVAKKKGYKSRDEMLREVLTQIAYDEFQLDSEIRYRQFIEKQKQFMEWLAITVVEKSYSEIEKDPFTE
;
A
#
# COMPACT_ATOMS: atom_id res chain seq x y z
N MET A 1 -15.28 -29.64 -6.65
CA MET A 1 -16.18 -28.58 -6.16
C MET A 1 -15.59 -28.01 -4.87
N SER A 2 -15.32 -26.70 -4.82
CA SER A 2 -14.91 -26.04 -3.58
C SER A 2 -16.06 -26.13 -2.56
N ARG A 3 -15.78 -26.64 -1.36
CA ARG A 3 -16.78 -26.73 -0.28
C ARG A 3 -16.81 -25.40 0.46
N THR A 4 -17.81 -24.58 0.20
CA THR A 4 -18.05 -23.37 0.98
C THR A 4 -18.81 -23.71 2.26
N LYS A 5 -18.47 -23.06 3.38
CA LYS A 5 -19.24 -23.12 4.63
C LYS A 5 -19.77 -21.73 4.95
N PRO A 6 -21.04 -21.59 5.37
CA PRO A 6 -21.58 -20.30 5.76
C PRO A 6 -20.91 -19.82 7.05
N LEU A 7 -20.54 -18.54 7.07
CA LEU A 7 -20.07 -17.83 8.26
C LEU A 7 -21.08 -16.72 8.57
N LYS A 8 -21.55 -16.65 9.82
CA LYS A 8 -22.41 -15.57 10.31
C LYS A 8 -21.67 -14.81 11.41
N ILE A 9 -21.45 -13.52 11.19
CA ILE A 9 -20.95 -12.60 12.22
C ILE A 9 -22.17 -12.16 13.04
N ARG A 10 -22.09 -12.30 14.37
CA ARG A 10 -23.16 -11.94 15.31
C ARG A 10 -22.82 -10.65 16.03
N ASP A 11 -23.84 -10.03 16.62
CA ASP A 11 -23.68 -8.88 17.53
C ASP A 11 -22.95 -7.69 16.88
N VAL A 12 -23.27 -7.44 15.61
CA VAL A 12 -22.77 -6.27 14.86
C VAL A 12 -23.80 -5.17 14.97
N ASP A 13 -23.38 -4.01 15.47
CA ASP A 13 -24.22 -2.82 15.55
C ASP A 13 -24.81 -2.45 14.18
N GLU A 14 -26.05 -1.99 14.17
CA GLU A 14 -26.75 -1.58 12.94
C GLU A 14 -25.97 -0.50 12.18
N GLU A 15 -25.34 0.44 12.89
CA GLU A 15 -24.49 1.46 12.28
C GLU A 15 -23.32 0.83 11.51
N ILE A 16 -22.64 -0.15 12.11
CA ILE A 16 -21.52 -0.84 11.49
C ILE A 16 -22.00 -1.65 10.29
N HIS A 17 -23.14 -2.32 10.42
CA HIS A 17 -23.78 -3.06 9.33
C HIS A 17 -24.03 -2.15 8.12
N GLN A 18 -24.59 -0.95 8.33
CA GLN A 18 -24.84 0.04 7.27
C GLN A 18 -23.54 0.61 6.69
N ARG A 19 -22.57 0.96 7.54
CA ARG A 19 -21.26 1.45 7.10
C ARG A 19 -20.56 0.45 6.18
N LEU A 20 -20.59 -0.83 6.52
CA LEU A 20 -19.96 -1.87 5.69
C LEU A 20 -20.59 -1.96 4.30
N VAL A 21 -21.91 -1.73 4.16
CA VAL A 21 -22.58 -1.64 2.85
C VAL A 21 -22.07 -0.42 2.05
N GLN A 22 -21.96 0.74 2.71
CA GLN A 22 -21.45 1.96 2.06
C GLN A 22 -19.99 1.82 1.62
N VAL A 23 -19.14 1.24 2.46
CA VAL A 23 -17.73 0.99 2.15
C VAL A 23 -17.58 0.04 0.97
N ALA A 24 -18.35 -1.06 0.94
CA ALA A 24 -18.32 -2.01 -0.16
C ALA A 24 -18.66 -1.32 -1.49
N LYS A 25 -19.73 -0.51 -1.52
CA LYS A 25 -20.11 0.26 -2.71
C LYS A 25 -19.02 1.24 -3.13
N LYS A 26 -18.44 1.99 -2.17
CA LYS A 26 -17.36 2.95 -2.45
C LYS A 26 -16.11 2.28 -3.03
N LYS A 27 -15.79 1.06 -2.59
CA LYS A 27 -14.65 0.28 -3.08
C LYS A 27 -14.97 -0.51 -4.37
N GLY A 28 -16.17 -0.40 -4.93
CA GLY A 28 -16.55 -1.02 -6.20
C GLY A 28 -17.03 -2.47 -6.10
N TYR A 29 -17.29 -2.97 -4.89
CA TYR A 29 -17.84 -4.31 -4.69
C TYR A 29 -19.34 -4.35 -5.00
N LYS A 30 -19.82 -5.50 -5.47
CA LYS A 30 -21.24 -5.78 -5.71
C LYS A 30 -22.03 -5.86 -4.41
N SER A 31 -21.40 -6.32 -3.33
CA SER A 31 -22.04 -6.43 -2.02
C SER A 31 -21.04 -6.36 -0.88
N ARG A 32 -21.54 -6.06 0.32
CA ARG A 32 -20.78 -6.19 1.55
C ARG A 32 -20.20 -7.59 1.72
N ASP A 33 -20.98 -8.63 1.44
CA ASP A 33 -20.54 -10.00 1.67
C ASP A 33 -19.42 -10.42 0.72
N GLU A 34 -19.38 -9.88 -0.50
CA GLU A 34 -18.25 -10.04 -1.42
C GLU A 34 -16.99 -9.40 -0.84
N MET A 35 -17.08 -8.14 -0.40
CA MET A 35 -15.97 -7.44 0.24
C MET A 35 -15.46 -8.18 1.49
N LEU A 36 -16.37 -8.62 2.38
CA LEU A 36 -16.00 -9.33 3.59
C LEU A 36 -15.36 -10.69 3.31
N ARG A 37 -15.79 -11.40 2.26
CA ARG A 37 -15.13 -12.65 1.84
C ARG A 37 -13.70 -12.42 1.38
N GLU A 38 -13.44 -11.36 0.62
CA GLU A 38 -12.08 -11.02 0.19
C GLU A 38 -11.20 -10.66 1.39
N VAL A 39 -11.70 -9.80 2.30
CA VAL A 39 -10.99 -9.43 3.53
C VAL A 39 -10.68 -10.65 4.39
N LEU A 40 -11.65 -11.54 4.60
CA LEU A 40 -11.44 -12.78 5.36
C LEU A 40 -10.42 -13.71 4.68
N THR A 41 -10.39 -13.72 3.34
CA THR A 41 -9.40 -14.50 2.57
C THR A 41 -8.00 -13.93 2.80
N GLN A 42 -7.84 -12.61 2.66
CA GLN A 42 -6.57 -11.93 2.91
C GLN A 42 -6.08 -12.17 4.34
N ILE A 43 -6.97 -12.12 5.34
CA ILE A 43 -6.62 -12.41 6.74
C ILE A 43 -6.17 -13.87 6.89
N ALA A 44 -6.89 -14.81 6.27
CA ALA A 44 -6.57 -16.25 6.39
C ALA A 44 -5.21 -16.63 5.78
N TYR A 45 -4.75 -15.88 4.78
CA TYR A 45 -3.44 -16.07 4.16
C TYR A 45 -2.34 -15.15 4.71
N ASP A 46 -2.62 -14.36 5.77
CA ASP A 46 -1.71 -13.35 6.33
C ASP A 46 -1.27 -12.28 5.30
N GLU A 47 -2.11 -12.06 4.29
CA GLU A 47 -1.93 -11.07 3.22
C GLU A 47 -2.68 -9.77 3.51
N PHE A 48 -3.50 -9.73 4.57
CA PHE A 48 -4.26 -8.53 4.92
C PHE A 48 -3.33 -7.43 5.41
N GLN A 49 -3.20 -6.37 4.61
CA GLN A 49 -2.47 -5.16 4.97
C GLN A 49 -3.43 -3.99 5.07
N LEU A 50 -3.30 -3.21 6.15
CA LEU A 50 -4.06 -1.99 6.28
C LEU A 50 -3.63 -1.00 5.18
N ASP A 51 -4.58 -0.27 4.60
CA ASP A 51 -4.29 0.75 3.58
C ASP A 51 -3.23 1.77 4.07
N SER A 52 -3.16 2.02 5.39
CA SER A 52 -2.13 2.85 6.02
C SER A 52 -0.74 2.24 5.93
N GLU A 53 -0.59 0.93 6.10
CA GLU A 53 0.69 0.25 5.97
C GLU A 53 1.17 0.23 4.52
N ILE A 54 0.26 0.01 3.58
CA ILE A 54 0.58 0.07 2.14
C ILE A 54 1.07 1.48 1.79
N ARG A 55 0.32 2.52 2.19
CA ARG A 55 0.72 3.92 1.96
C ARG A 55 2.05 4.26 2.63
N TYR A 56 2.28 3.75 3.83
CA TYR A 56 3.54 3.97 4.54
C TYR A 56 4.73 3.33 3.79
N ARG A 57 4.61 2.07 3.35
CA ARG A 57 5.66 1.42 2.55
C ARG A 57 5.94 2.18 1.26
N GLN A 58 4.89 2.60 0.54
CA GLN A 58 5.04 3.40 -0.68
C GLN A 58 5.73 4.74 -0.41
N PHE A 59 5.44 5.39 0.73
CA PHE A 59 6.10 6.62 1.13
C PHE A 59 7.59 6.41 1.41
N ILE A 60 7.95 5.36 2.16
CA ILE A 60 9.35 5.03 2.45
C ILE A 60 10.11 4.69 1.17
N GLU A 61 9.52 3.92 0.26
CA GLU A 61 10.16 3.57 -1.01
C GLU A 61 10.45 4.81 -1.87
N LYS A 62 9.51 5.75 -1.95
CA LYS A 62 9.73 7.03 -2.64
C LYS A 62 10.84 7.86 -2.01
N GLN A 63 10.91 7.91 -0.68
CA GLN A 63 11.98 8.61 0.03
C GLN A 63 13.34 7.98 -0.26
N LYS A 64 13.42 6.64 -0.26
CA LYS A 64 14.62 5.90 -0.60
C LYS A 64 15.10 6.22 -2.02
N GLN A 65 14.21 6.13 -3.00
CA GLN A 65 14.53 6.46 -4.41
C GLN A 65 15.00 7.91 -4.57
N PHE A 66 14.39 8.84 -3.84
CA PHE A 66 14.81 10.23 -3.85
C PHE A 66 16.22 10.42 -3.26
N MET A 67 16.52 9.74 -2.14
CA MET A 67 17.85 9.78 -1.52
C MET A 67 18.93 9.16 -2.42
N GLU A 68 18.63 8.05 -3.08
CA GLU A 68 19.52 7.41 -4.06
C GLU A 68 19.81 8.36 -5.23
N TRP A 69 18.77 9.03 -5.75
CA TRP A 69 18.91 10.03 -6.81
C TRP A 69 19.75 11.23 -6.38
N LEU A 70 19.54 11.75 -5.16
CA LEU A 70 20.36 12.85 -4.62
C LEU A 70 21.82 12.45 -4.49
N ALA A 71 22.10 11.25 -4.00
CA ALA A 71 23.46 10.75 -3.86
C ALA A 71 24.18 10.69 -5.21
N ILE A 72 23.53 10.12 -6.24
CA ILE A 72 24.07 10.08 -7.61
C ILE A 72 24.32 11.49 -8.14
N THR A 73 23.33 12.38 -8.01
CA THR A 73 23.41 13.76 -8.54
C THR A 73 24.56 14.55 -7.92
N VAL A 74 24.77 14.41 -6.60
CA VAL A 74 25.87 15.08 -5.89
C VAL A 74 27.21 14.54 -6.38
N VAL A 75 27.35 13.22 -6.48
CA VAL A 75 28.57 12.58 -6.97
C VAL A 75 28.90 13.03 -8.40
N GLU A 76 27.93 12.99 -9.31
CA GLU A 76 28.10 13.44 -10.70
C GLU A 76 28.51 14.91 -10.79
N LYS A 77 27.86 15.79 -10.01
CA LYS A 77 28.24 17.21 -9.95
C LYS A 77 29.66 17.39 -9.43
N SER A 78 30.04 16.71 -8.34
CA SER A 78 31.38 16.80 -7.78
C SER A 78 32.45 16.37 -8.80
N TYR A 79 32.25 15.28 -9.55
CA TYR A 79 33.18 14.89 -10.61
C TYR A 79 33.25 15.92 -11.74
N SER A 80 32.10 16.49 -12.15
CA SER A 80 32.05 17.51 -13.20
C SER A 80 32.70 18.85 -12.82
N GLU A 81 32.83 19.12 -11.52
CA GLU A 81 33.51 20.30 -10.99
C GLU A 81 35.02 20.07 -10.86
N ILE A 82 35.45 18.83 -10.57
CA ILE A 82 36.87 18.44 -10.55
C ILE A 82 37.48 18.45 -11.97
N GLU A 83 36.74 18.00 -12.99
CA GLU A 83 37.21 18.04 -14.40
C GLU A 83 37.32 19.47 -14.98
N LYS A 84 36.78 20.48 -14.29
CA LYS A 84 36.83 21.89 -14.72
C LYS A 84 37.95 22.70 -14.07
N ASP A 85 38.75 22.12 -13.19
CA ASP A 85 39.88 22.82 -12.56
C ASP A 85 41.05 22.97 -13.57
N PRO A 86 41.40 24.19 -14.02
CA PRO A 86 42.33 24.40 -15.13
C PRO A 86 43.82 24.29 -14.73
N PHE A 87 44.14 23.61 -13.62
CA PHE A 87 45.49 23.52 -13.05
C PHE A 87 46.09 22.10 -13.04
N THR A 88 45.68 21.22 -13.95
CA THR A 88 46.59 20.18 -14.42
C THR A 88 47.52 20.79 -15.47
N GLU A 89 48.70 21.22 -15.01
CA GLU A 89 49.90 21.50 -15.82
C GLU A 89 50.25 20.34 -16.77
#